data_AF-A0A3E0M6Q3-F1
#
_entry.id   AF-A0A3E0M6Q3-F1
#
_cell.length_a   1.000
_cell.length_b   1.000
_cell.length_c   1.000
_cell.angle_alpha   90.00
_cell.angle_beta   90.00
_cell.angle_gamma   90.00
#
_symmetry.space_group_name_H-M   'P 1'
#
loop_
_entity.id
_entity.type
_entity.pdbx_description
1 polymer ?
#
loop_
_entity_poly.entity_id
_entity_poly.type
_entity_poly.pdbx_seq_one_letter_code
_entity_poly.pdbx_strand_id
1 'polypeptide(L)'
;MTLASNEQTAIIRTERGLTIAGTRITLYDVMDYVTAQYPPKFIQGLFDLTEEQINAALAYIEAHRADVEAEYQQVLKEAEELRQYYEEQNRERVARIAAKPPKPGTEAILAKLQAEKAKLASRA
;
A
#
# COMPACT_ATOMS: atom_id res chain seq x y z
N MET A 1 30.49 -30.13 -4.62
CA MET A 1 29.24 -30.93 -4.66
C MET A 1 28.25 -30.31 -3.71
N THR A 2 27.30 -29.54 -4.24
CA THR A 2 25.88 -29.51 -3.84
C THR A 2 25.21 -28.57 -4.84
N LEU A 3 24.44 -29.16 -5.76
CA LEU A 3 23.55 -28.43 -6.64
C LEU A 3 22.48 -27.83 -5.73
N ALA A 4 22.61 -26.54 -5.37
CA ALA A 4 21.49 -25.78 -4.87
C ALA A 4 20.48 -25.73 -6.02
N SER A 5 19.39 -26.46 -5.85
CA SER A 5 18.30 -26.59 -6.80
C SER A 5 17.86 -25.22 -7.29
N ASN A 6 17.76 -25.09 -8.62
CA ASN A 6 17.21 -23.95 -9.35
C ASN A 6 15.68 -23.82 -9.13
N GLU A 7 15.23 -23.92 -7.88
CA GLU A 7 13.91 -23.41 -7.53
C GLU A 7 14.02 -21.89 -7.57
N GLN A 8 13.44 -21.29 -8.61
CA GLN A 8 13.13 -19.88 -8.63
C GLN A 8 12.44 -19.56 -7.30
N THR A 9 13.17 -19.01 -6.32
CA THR A 9 12.65 -18.87 -4.96
C THR A 9 11.44 -17.95 -5.04
N ALA A 10 10.25 -18.46 -4.74
CA ALA A 10 9.01 -17.73 -4.95
C ALA A 10 8.94 -16.45 -4.11
N ILE A 11 9.64 -16.42 -2.97
CA ILE A 11 9.87 -15.25 -2.12
C ILE A 11 11.37 -14.92 -2.12
N ILE A 12 11.72 -13.70 -2.50
CA ILE A 12 13.10 -13.21 -2.57
C ILE A 12 13.30 -12.03 -1.62
N ARG A 13 14.47 -11.96 -0.97
CA ARG A 13 14.85 -10.80 -0.15
C ARG A 13 15.40 -9.70 -1.06
N THR A 14 14.80 -8.52 -1.03
CA THR A 14 15.24 -7.34 -1.77
C THR A 14 15.51 -6.17 -0.82
N GLU A 15 15.93 -5.03 -1.37
CA GLU A 15 16.02 -3.75 -0.65
C GLU A 15 14.69 -3.31 0.01
N ARG A 16 13.55 -3.81 -0.48
CA ARG A 16 12.21 -3.53 0.04
C ARG A 16 11.76 -4.54 1.11
N GLY A 17 12.57 -5.57 1.38
CA GLY A 17 12.23 -6.71 2.24
C GLY A 17 11.81 -7.95 1.45
N LEU A 18 10.99 -8.81 2.07
CA LEU A 18 10.54 -10.07 1.47
C LEU A 18 9.53 -9.80 0.35
N THR A 19 9.88 -10.14 -0.88
CA THR A 19 9.14 -9.79 -2.11
C THR A 19 8.74 -11.04 -2.87
N ILE A 20 7.52 -11.08 -3.41
CA ILE A 20 7.04 -12.15 -4.29
C ILE A 20 7.78 -12.05 -5.63
N ALA A 21 8.45 -13.13 -6.03
CA ALA A 21 9.25 -13.19 -7.24
C ALA A 21 8.44 -12.84 -8.49
N GLY A 22 9.04 -12.04 -9.37
CA GLY A 22 8.38 -11.53 -10.58
C GLY A 22 7.48 -10.31 -10.33
N THR A 23 7.39 -9.81 -9.09
CA THR A 23 6.57 -8.65 -8.74
C THR A 23 7.36 -7.63 -7.91
N ARG A 24 6.75 -6.48 -7.64
CA ARG A 24 7.22 -5.53 -6.61
C ARG A 24 6.42 -5.61 -5.31
N ILE A 25 5.59 -6.65 -5.16
CA ILE A 25 4.68 -6.83 -4.03
C ILE A 25 5.44 -7.52 -2.91
N THR A 26 5.46 -6.88 -1.75
CA THR A 26 6.08 -7.42 -0.54
C THR A 26 5.10 -8.31 0.23
N LEU A 27 5.62 -9.18 1.08
CA LEU A 27 4.77 -9.91 2.02
C LEU A 27 4.05 -8.96 2.99
N TYR A 28 4.62 -7.78 3.26
CA TYR A 28 4.02 -6.77 4.13
C TYR A 28 2.74 -6.18 3.49
N ASP A 29 2.74 -5.95 2.18
CA ASP A 29 1.54 -5.53 1.43
C ASP A 29 0.43 -6.58 1.53
N VAL A 30 0.79 -7.87 1.53
CA VAL A 30 -0.15 -8.98 1.68
C VAL A 30 -0.63 -9.10 3.14
N MET A 31 0.25 -8.85 4.11
CA MET A 31 -0.06 -8.94 5.55
C MET A 31 -1.16 -7.99 5.99
N ASP A 32 -1.29 -6.80 5.38
CA ASP A 32 -2.42 -5.88 5.63
C ASP A 32 -3.78 -6.56 5.45
N TYR A 33 -3.89 -7.45 4.47
CA TYR A 33 -5.12 -8.15 4.15
C TYR A 33 -5.27 -9.48 4.89
N VAL A 34 -4.15 -10.19 5.11
CA VAL A 34 -4.15 -11.43 5.88
C VAL A 34 -4.55 -11.17 7.33
N THR A 35 -3.99 -10.12 7.95
CA THR A 35 -4.33 -9.73 9.33
C THR A 35 -5.79 -9.29 9.46
N ALA A 36 -6.34 -8.65 8.43
CA ALA A 36 -7.76 -8.32 8.32
C ALA A 36 -8.65 -9.48 7.84
N GLN A 37 -8.09 -10.69 7.72
CA GLN A 37 -8.78 -11.95 7.38
C GLN A 37 -9.52 -11.93 6.04
N TYR A 38 -8.97 -11.20 5.05
CA TYR A 38 -9.52 -11.23 3.71
C TYR A 38 -9.28 -12.59 3.03
N PRO A 39 -10.24 -13.07 2.20
CA PRO A 39 -10.07 -14.32 1.47
C PRO A 39 -8.86 -14.28 0.51
N PRO A 40 -8.09 -15.36 0.36
CA PRO A 40 -6.95 -15.43 -0.57
C PRO A 40 -7.28 -15.01 -2.01
N LYS A 41 -8.44 -15.40 -2.53
CA LYS A 41 -8.91 -15.00 -3.88
C LYS A 41 -9.12 -13.50 -4.02
N PHE A 42 -9.53 -12.82 -2.94
CA PHE A 42 -9.66 -11.37 -2.94
C PHE A 42 -8.28 -10.70 -3.04
N ILE A 43 -7.34 -11.15 -2.21
CA ILE A 43 -5.96 -10.64 -2.20
C ILE A 43 -5.30 -10.88 -3.56
N GLN A 44 -5.49 -12.06 -4.13
CA GLN A 44 -5.02 -12.41 -5.45
C GLN A 44 -5.49 -11.40 -6.52
N GLY A 45 -6.80 -11.14 -6.58
CA GLY A 45 -7.37 -10.22 -7.56
C GLY A 45 -7.02 -8.75 -7.30
N LEU A 46 -6.78 -8.37 -6.05
CA LEU A 46 -6.37 -7.02 -5.69
C LEU A 46 -4.97 -6.68 -6.22
N PHE A 47 -4.07 -7.66 -6.18
CA PHE A 47 -2.66 -7.50 -6.54
C PHE A 47 -2.31 -8.08 -7.93
N ASP A 48 -3.31 -8.55 -8.68
CA ASP A 48 -3.12 -9.24 -9.97
C ASP A 48 -2.09 -10.40 -9.89
N LEU A 49 -2.11 -11.15 -8.78
CA LEU A 49 -1.19 -12.26 -8.54
C LEU A 49 -1.65 -13.54 -9.25
N THR A 50 -0.70 -14.36 -9.71
CA THR A 50 -1.04 -15.73 -10.12
C THR A 50 -1.42 -16.58 -8.92
N GLU A 51 -2.11 -17.69 -9.17
CA GLU A 51 -2.50 -18.62 -8.11
C GLU A 51 -1.27 -19.19 -7.39
N GLU A 52 -0.19 -19.46 -8.13
CA GLU A 52 1.07 -19.93 -7.56
C GLU A 52 1.72 -18.88 -6.67
N GLN A 53 1.68 -17.60 -7.07
CA GLN A 53 2.27 -16.50 -6.31
C GLN A 53 1.56 -16.26 -4.97
N ILE A 54 0.22 -16.20 -4.97
CA ILE A 54 -0.52 -15.99 -3.73
C ILE A 54 -0.38 -17.20 -2.79
N ASN A 55 -0.42 -18.42 -3.33
CA ASN A 55 -0.24 -19.62 -2.52
C ASN A 55 1.17 -19.70 -1.93
N ALA A 56 2.20 -19.35 -2.70
CA ALA A 56 3.57 -19.28 -2.19
C ALA A 56 3.74 -18.21 -1.11
N ALA A 57 3.13 -17.04 -1.28
CA ALA A 57 3.15 -15.98 -0.27
C ALA A 57 2.50 -16.41 1.04
N LEU A 58 1.28 -16.96 0.98
CA LEU A 58 0.56 -17.43 2.16
C LEU A 58 1.29 -18.59 2.85
N ALA A 59 1.82 -19.55 2.09
CA ALA A 59 2.59 -20.65 2.65
C ALA A 59 3.87 -20.17 3.36
N TYR A 60 4.58 -19.19 2.78
CA TYR A 60 5.75 -18.60 3.41
C TYR A 60 5.40 -17.84 4.69
N ILE A 61 4.32 -17.05 4.67
CA ILE A 61 3.84 -16.33 5.85
C ILE A 61 3.51 -17.30 6.99
N GLU A 62 2.78 -18.39 6.71
CA GLU A 62 2.45 -19.39 7.73
C GLU A 62 3.70 -20.11 8.28
N ALA A 63 4.64 -20.48 7.40
CA ALA A 63 5.88 -21.17 7.81
C ALA A 63 6.82 -20.28 8.64
N HIS A 64 6.79 -18.96 8.43
CA HIS A 64 7.70 -17.99 9.04
C HIS A 64 6.96 -16.91 9.86
N ARG A 65 5.79 -17.25 10.39
CA ARG A 65 4.82 -16.28 10.92
C ARG A 65 5.42 -15.31 11.93
N ALA A 66 6.16 -15.82 12.91
CA ALA A 66 6.74 -14.99 13.97
C ALA A 66 7.72 -13.94 13.42
N ASP A 67 8.59 -14.35 12.50
CA ASP A 67 9.61 -13.46 11.91
C ASP A 67 8.98 -12.44 10.97
N VAL A 68 8.06 -12.89 10.11
CA VAL A 68 7.34 -12.02 9.16
C VAL A 68 6.47 -11.01 9.90
N GLU A 69 5.78 -11.42 10.95
CA GLU A 69 4.91 -10.54 11.74
C GLU A 69 5.74 -9.52 12.53
N ALA A 70 6.89 -9.91 13.09
CA ALA A 70 7.81 -8.98 13.75
C ALA A 70 8.33 -7.90 12.78
N GLU A 71 8.75 -8.31 11.58
CA GLU A 71 9.23 -7.38 10.56
C GLU A 71 8.11 -6.48 10.03
N TYR A 72 6.91 -7.03 9.83
CA TYR A 72 5.72 -6.27 9.45
C TYR A 72 5.40 -5.15 10.45
N GLN A 73 5.41 -5.45 11.75
CA GLN A 73 5.17 -4.43 12.79
C GLN A 73 6.25 -3.35 12.80
N GLN A 74 7.51 -3.70 12.53
CA GLN A 74 8.58 -2.73 12.39
C GLN A 74 8.33 -1.79 11.20
N VAL A 75 7.95 -2.33 10.03
CA VAL A 75 7.66 -1.54 8.82
C VAL A 75 6.50 -0.57 9.07
N LEU A 76 5.42 -1.01 9.73
CA LEU A 76 4.29 -0.14 10.06
C LEU A 76 4.72 1.03 10.95
N LYS A 77 5.54 0.75 11.96
CA LYS A 77 6.06 1.78 12.87
C LYS A 77 6.92 2.79 12.13
N GLU A 78 7.86 2.34 11.32
CA GLU A 78 8.75 3.23 10.54
C GLU A 78 7.96 4.07 9.53
N ALA A 79 6.94 3.49 8.88
CA ALA A 79 6.07 4.21 7.96
C ALA A 79 5.24 5.29 8.67
N GLU A 80 4.73 5.00 9.87
CA GLU A 80 4.02 5.94 10.72
C GLU A 80 4.91 7.12 11.13
N GLU A 81 6.11 6.84 11.63
CA GLU A 81 7.09 7.86 12.02
C GLU A 81 7.48 8.76 10.84
N LEU A 82 7.73 8.15 9.67
CA LEU A 82 8.07 8.88 8.46
C LEU A 82 6.93 9.78 7.99
N ARG A 83 5.68 9.29 8.06
CA ARG A 83 4.50 10.07 7.71
C ARG A 83 4.37 11.28 8.62
N GLN A 84 4.43 11.08 9.94
CA GLN A 84 4.33 12.17 10.91
C GLN A 84 5.42 13.23 10.71
N TYR A 85 6.65 12.78 10.46
CA TYR A 85 7.79 13.67 10.17
C TYR A 85 7.52 14.55 8.95
N TYR A 86 7.07 13.97 7.83
CA TYR A 86 6.80 14.73 6.62
C TYR A 86 5.53 15.57 6.70
N GLU A 87 4.51 15.14 7.46
CA GLU A 87 3.31 15.94 7.72
C GLU A 87 3.65 17.20 8.49
N GLU A 88 4.50 17.11 9.53
CA GLU A 88 4.95 18.27 10.29
C GLU A 88 5.79 19.21 9.43
N GLN A 89 6.81 18.67 8.73
CA GLN A 89 7.67 19.43 7.81
C GLN A 89 6.86 20.16 6.73
N ASN A 90 5.82 19.52 6.19
CA ASN A 90 5.02 20.08 5.11
C ASN A 90 3.84 20.93 5.59
N ARG A 91 3.56 20.99 6.89
CA ARG A 91 2.35 21.65 7.44
C ARG A 91 2.18 23.08 6.92
N GLU A 92 3.22 23.90 7.06
CA GLU A 92 3.18 25.29 6.57
C GLU A 92 3.05 25.38 5.06
N ARG A 93 3.76 24.51 4.33
CA ARG A 93 3.73 24.50 2.87
C ARG A 93 2.34 24.14 2.36
N VAL A 94 1.71 23.12 2.94
CA VAL A 94 0.34 22.70 2.63
C VAL A 94 -0.64 23.81 2.96
N ALA A 95 -0.52 24.45 4.14
CA ALA A 95 -1.38 25.59 4.52
C ALA A 95 -1.24 26.76 3.54
N ARG A 96 -0.01 27.11 3.13
CA ARG A 96 0.22 28.15 2.11
C ARG A 96 -0.38 27.78 0.76
N ILE A 97 -0.30 26.52 0.33
CA ILE A 97 -0.89 26.06 -0.93
C ILE A 97 -2.42 26.14 -0.86
N ALA A 98 -3.02 25.72 0.26
CA ALA A 98 -4.47 25.77 0.47
C ALA A 98 -5.01 27.21 0.50
N ALA A 99 -4.24 28.16 1.02
CA ALA A 99 -4.61 29.58 1.06
C ALA A 99 -4.45 30.31 -0.29
N LYS A 100 -3.80 29.70 -1.30
CA LYS A 100 -3.63 30.35 -2.60
C LYS A 100 -4.98 30.48 -3.31
N PRO A 101 -5.25 31.63 -3.94
CA PRO A 101 -6.44 31.78 -4.75
C PRO A 101 -6.41 30.78 -5.93
N PRO A 102 -7.58 30.33 -6.40
CA PRO A 102 -7.65 29.50 -7.59
C PRO A 102 -7.03 30.20 -8.79
N LYS A 103 -6.52 29.41 -9.73
CA LYS A 103 -5.88 29.96 -10.92
C LYS A 103 -6.88 30.81 -11.71
N PRO A 104 -6.54 32.05 -12.12
CA PRO A 104 -7.38 32.84 -12.99
C PRO A 104 -7.80 32.05 -14.24
N GLY A 105 -9.06 32.14 -14.64
CA GLY A 105 -9.63 31.38 -15.75
C GLY A 105 -10.25 30.03 -15.38
N THR A 106 -10.29 29.67 -14.08
CA THR A 106 -10.96 28.44 -13.59
C THR A 106 -12.31 28.69 -12.93
N GLU A 107 -12.79 29.93 -12.92
CA GLU A 107 -13.97 30.39 -12.19
C GLU A 107 -15.24 29.66 -12.64
N ALA A 108 -15.42 29.47 -13.95
CA ALA A 108 -16.57 28.77 -14.51
C ALA A 108 -16.61 27.27 -14.13
N ILE A 109 -15.43 26.64 -14.02
CA ILE A 109 -15.30 25.24 -13.61
C ILE A 109 -15.60 25.10 -12.11
N LEU A 110 -15.08 26.04 -11.30
CA LEU A 110 -15.33 26.06 -9.86
C LEU A 110 -16.80 26.32 -9.53
N ALA A 111 -17.47 27.23 -10.24
CA ALA A 111 -18.89 27.48 -10.07
C ALA A 111 -19.74 26.23 -10.36
N LYS A 112 -19.42 25.47 -11.42
CA LYS A 112 -20.06 24.19 -11.71
C LYS A 112 -19.82 23.16 -10.61
N LEU A 113 -18.57 23.04 -10.13
CA LEU A 113 -18.21 22.12 -9.05
C LEU A 113 -18.98 22.45 -7.75
N GLN A 114 -19.08 23.74 -7.40
CA GLN A 114 -19.83 24.20 -6.22
C GLN A 114 -21.32 23.90 -6.33
N ALA A 115 -21.92 24.12 -7.50
CA ALA A 115 -23.33 23.80 -7.74
C ALA A 115 -23.62 22.30 -7.59
N GLU A 116 -22.76 21.42 -8.12
CA GLU A 116 -22.91 19.98 -7.97
C GLU A 116 -22.70 19.52 -6.51
N LYS A 117 -21.71 20.07 -5.81
CA LYS A 117 -21.52 19.80 -4.37
C LYS A 117 -22.74 20.20 -3.55
N ALA A 118 -23.35 21.36 -3.83
CA ALA A 118 -24.55 21.81 -3.13
C ALA A 118 -25.75 20.89 -3.38
N LYS A 119 -25.94 20.42 -4.63
CA LYS A 119 -26.99 19.44 -4.96
C LYS A 119 -26.81 18.10 -4.25
N LEU A 120 -25.58 17.62 -4.12
CA LEU A 120 -25.28 16.38 -3.39
C LEU A 120 -25.54 16.54 -1.90
N ALA A 121 -25.11 17.67 -1.31
CA ALA A 121 -25.35 17.96 0.09
C ALA A 121 -26.84 18.15 0.43
N SER A 122 -27.66 18.66 -0.49
CA SER A 122 -29.11 18.80 -0.28
C SER A 122 -29.91 17.51 -0.50
N ARG A 123 -29.25 16.44 -0.96
CA ARG A 123 -29.86 15.12 -1.20
C ARG A 123 -29.51 14.10 -0.11
N ALA A 124 -28.55 14.43 0.76
CA ALA A 124 -28.18 13.66 1.95
C ALA A 124 -29.02 14.10 3.15
#